data_AF-A0A4Q3AER9-F1
#
_entry.id   AF-A0A4Q3AER9-F1
#
_cell.length_a   1.000
_cell.length_b   1.000
_cell.length_c   1.000
_cell.angle_alpha   90.00
_cell.angle_beta   90.00
_cell.angle_gamma   90.00
#
_symmetry.space_group_name_H-M   'P 1'
#
loop_
_entity.id
_entity.type
_entity.pdbx_description
1 polymer ?
#
loop_
_entity_poly.entity_id
_entity_poly.type
_entity_poly.pdbx_seq_one_letter_code
_entity_poly.pdbx_strand_id
1 'polypeptide(L)'
;MGFNMLICARKIGTSAYSGKGGDASVTTWTFFLAPPAFAGGVGEGLLVLEINPRAPPCIARAWKRETGMQKLPCHDCGALILPITAESTGGICMACKQGIRQNLERSRAYYKARAEYDPADALWKSLVDRSIEDPLLTTLSDAERTYFTICLLDGEVYNGGFDQFFSNSSGSYYADAASGLEELGALNALRILRKAAETIFGGDAPPQDRVTRWDMMKRREGRRPNPESYLDALDKEYWQDPDDLGDRLQAYADRTGLIEPFKR
;
A
#
# COMPACT_ATOMS: atom_id res chain seq x y z
N MET A 1 -7.35 11.59 4.18
CA MET A 1 -7.47 10.12 4.38
C MET A 1 -6.55 9.47 3.37
N GLY A 2 -5.36 9.05 3.80
CA GLY A 2 -4.37 8.43 2.91
C GLY A 2 -4.75 6.98 2.67
N PHE A 3 -5.04 6.65 1.41
CA PHE A 3 -5.00 5.25 0.96
C PHE A 3 -3.53 4.85 0.96
N ASN A 4 -3.13 4.01 1.93
CA ASN A 4 -1.81 3.40 1.92
C ASN A 4 -1.73 2.43 0.73
N MET A 5 -0.58 2.35 0.09
CA MET A 5 -0.32 1.56 -1.13
C MET A 5 -0.90 0.15 -1.04
N LEU A 6 -1.97 -0.12 -1.81
CA LEU A 6 -2.43 -1.49 -2.06
C LEU A 6 -1.43 -2.14 -3.02
N ILE A 7 -0.68 -3.13 -2.51
CA ILE A 7 0.24 -3.92 -3.32
C ILE A 7 -0.32 -5.33 -3.37
N CYS A 8 -0.80 -5.80 -4.53
CA CYS A 8 -1.08 -7.23 -4.70
C CYS A 8 0.28 -7.93 -4.93
N ALA A 9 0.55 -8.99 -4.18
CA ALA A 9 1.70 -9.85 -4.40
C ALA A 9 1.28 -10.96 -5.39
N ARG A 10 2.06 -11.20 -6.44
CA ARG A 10 1.90 -12.38 -7.30
C ARG A 10 3.20 -13.16 -7.33
N LYS A 11 3.12 -14.46 -7.08
CA LYS A 11 4.20 -15.43 -7.25
C LYS A 11 4.44 -15.60 -8.76
N ILE A 12 5.59 -15.15 -9.27
CA ILE A 12 5.91 -15.29 -10.71
C ILE A 12 6.53 -16.65 -11.03
N GLY A 13 7.05 -17.34 -10.02
CA GLY A 13 7.57 -18.69 -10.19
C GLY A 13 8.51 -19.11 -9.06
N THR A 14 8.67 -20.42 -8.97
CA THR A 14 9.67 -21.10 -8.14
C THR A 14 10.83 -21.54 -9.04
N SER A 15 12.01 -20.97 -8.81
CA SER A 15 13.24 -21.42 -9.48
C SER A 15 14.01 -22.36 -8.56
N ALA A 16 14.33 -23.56 -9.05
CA ALA A 16 15.23 -24.47 -8.37
C ALA A 16 16.68 -24.01 -8.61
N TYR A 17 17.32 -23.47 -7.57
CA TYR A 17 18.73 -23.11 -7.63
C TYR A 17 19.59 -24.30 -7.17
N SER A 18 20.25 -24.98 -8.12
CA SER A 18 21.18 -26.07 -7.83
C SER A 18 22.57 -25.53 -7.47
N GLY A 19 22.69 -24.94 -6.29
CA GLY A 19 23.98 -24.57 -5.68
C GLY A 19 24.55 -25.70 -4.83
N LYS A 20 25.88 -25.85 -4.79
CA LYS A 20 26.57 -26.84 -3.92
C LYS A 20 26.35 -26.50 -2.44
N GLY A 21 25.21 -26.91 -1.89
CA GLY A 21 24.84 -26.66 -0.50
C GLY A 21 23.33 -26.64 -0.28
N GLY A 22 22.67 -27.78 -0.53
CA GLY A 22 21.25 -27.99 -0.22
C GLY A 22 20.29 -27.35 -1.23
N ASP A 23 19.24 -28.10 -1.57
CA ASP A 23 18.15 -27.63 -2.41
C ASP A 23 17.39 -26.51 -1.68
N ALA A 24 17.55 -25.26 -2.15
CA ALA A 24 16.75 -24.13 -1.72
C ALA A 24 15.90 -23.66 -2.90
N SER A 25 14.58 -23.78 -2.77
CA SER A 25 13.62 -23.16 -3.71
C SER A 25 13.57 -21.66 -3.44
N VAL A 26 13.87 -20.83 -4.45
CA VAL A 26 13.71 -19.38 -4.36
C VAL A 26 12.38 -19.02 -5.01
N THR A 27 11.42 -18.59 -4.20
CA THR A 27 10.13 -18.07 -4.65
C THR A 27 10.27 -16.57 -4.94
N THR A 28 9.97 -16.15 -6.16
CA THR A 28 10.06 -14.73 -6.55
C THR A 28 8.67 -14.10 -6.55
N TRP A 29 8.50 -13.05 -5.75
CA TRP A 29 7.29 -12.25 -5.66
C TRP A 29 7.42 -10.98 -6.50
N THR A 30 6.38 -10.63 -7.27
CA THR A 30 6.24 -9.26 -7.78
C THR A 30 5.14 -8.53 -7.04
N PHE A 31 5.51 -7.32 -6.65
CA PHE A 31 4.71 -6.37 -5.90
C PHE A 31 4.14 -5.34 -6.88
N PHE A 32 2.83 -5.32 -7.07
CA PHE A 32 2.17 -4.30 -7.90
C PHE A 32 2.06 -2.98 -7.15
N LEU A 33 3.06 -2.11 -7.30
CA LEU A 33 3.08 -0.78 -6.72
C LEU A 33 2.17 0.16 -7.51
N ALA A 34 1.07 0.62 -6.90
CA ALA A 34 0.38 1.82 -7.37
C ALA A 34 1.24 3.07 -7.03
N PRO A 35 1.42 4.03 -7.96
CA PRO A 35 2.15 5.26 -7.66
C PRO A 35 1.38 6.16 -6.68
N PRO A 36 2.05 6.89 -5.78
CA PRO A 36 1.38 7.74 -4.80
C PRO A 36 0.69 8.94 -5.48
N ALA A 37 -0.59 9.14 -5.15
CA ALA A 37 -1.29 10.39 -5.41
C ALA A 37 -0.80 11.46 -4.42
N PHE A 38 0.02 12.40 -4.91
CA PHE A 38 0.39 13.60 -4.16
C PHE A 38 -0.81 14.55 -4.07
N ALA A 39 -1.53 14.52 -2.95
CA ALA A 39 -2.52 15.53 -2.62
C ALA A 39 -1.82 16.79 -2.07
N GLY A 40 -1.60 17.78 -2.94
CA GLY A 40 -1.25 19.13 -2.54
C GLY A 40 -2.48 19.89 -2.05
N GLY A 41 -2.41 20.45 -0.84
CA GLY A 41 -3.48 21.28 -0.28
C GLY A 41 -3.03 21.91 1.03
N VAL A 42 -2.39 23.08 0.94
CA VAL A 42 -2.15 23.97 2.07
C VAL A 42 -3.46 24.70 2.39
N GLY A 43 -4.05 24.39 3.55
CA GLY A 43 -5.23 25.07 4.09
C GLY A 43 -4.86 25.76 5.39
N GLU A 44 -4.96 27.08 5.38
CA GLU A 44 -4.61 28.01 6.45
C GLU A 44 -5.48 27.79 7.70
N GLY A 45 -4.84 27.69 8.87
CA GLY A 45 -5.50 27.59 10.18
C GLY A 45 -4.96 28.65 11.12
N LEU A 46 -5.71 29.74 11.27
CA LEU A 46 -5.45 30.84 12.20
C LEU A 46 -5.71 30.36 13.64
N LEU A 47 -4.66 30.00 14.38
CA LEU A 47 -4.72 29.76 15.83
C LEU A 47 -4.26 31.02 16.56
N VAL A 48 -5.24 31.76 17.08
CA VAL A 48 -5.02 32.82 18.07
C VAL A 48 -4.65 32.14 19.39
N LEU A 49 -3.38 32.21 19.77
CA LEU A 49 -2.92 31.81 21.11
C LEU A 49 -2.62 33.08 21.92
N GLU A 50 -3.35 33.20 23.03
CA GLU A 50 -3.20 34.25 24.04
C GLU A 50 -1.77 34.28 24.61
N ILE A 51 -1.22 35.49 24.73
CA ILE A 51 0.18 35.73 25.09
C ILE A 51 0.32 35.76 26.61
N ASN A 52 1.13 34.85 27.17
CA ASN A 52 1.51 34.82 28.59
C ASN A 52 2.60 35.88 28.90
N PRO A 53 2.38 36.87 29.79
CA PRO A 53 3.24 38.06 29.92
C PRO A 53 4.47 37.89 30.85
N ARG A 54 5.01 36.68 31.06
CA ARG A 54 6.11 36.44 32.02
C ARG A 54 7.33 35.67 31.49
N ALA A 55 7.73 35.88 30.23
CA ALA A 55 9.03 35.41 29.73
C ALA A 55 10.12 36.50 29.84
N PRO A 56 11.34 36.19 30.33
CA PRO A 56 12.43 37.15 30.52
C PRO A 56 13.06 37.62 29.18
N PRO A 57 13.77 38.78 29.15
CA PRO A 57 14.26 39.40 27.92
C PRO A 57 15.53 38.71 27.41
N CYS A 58 15.40 37.52 26.83
CA CYS A 58 16.44 36.93 26.00
C CYS A 58 16.29 37.48 24.57
N ILE A 59 17.19 38.41 24.21
CA ILE A 59 17.56 38.85 22.86
C ILE A 59 16.54 38.42 21.78
N ALA A 60 15.46 39.20 21.64
CA ALA A 60 14.60 39.13 20.48
C ALA A 60 15.41 39.64 19.28
N ARG A 61 16.23 38.77 18.68
CA ARG A 61 16.61 38.95 17.28
C ARG A 61 15.29 38.92 16.52
N ALA A 62 14.82 40.11 16.16
CA ALA A 62 13.77 40.27 15.17
C ALA A 62 14.22 39.51 13.92
N TRP A 63 13.67 38.32 13.72
CA TRP A 63 13.72 37.66 12.43
C TRP A 63 12.90 38.56 11.52
N LYS A 64 13.56 39.54 10.88
CA LYS A 64 13.00 40.19 9.70
C LYS A 64 12.62 39.04 8.78
N ARG A 65 11.32 38.80 8.60
CA ARG A 65 10.83 38.06 7.43
C ARG A 65 11.20 38.94 6.25
N GLU A 66 12.40 38.75 5.73
CA GLU A 66 12.75 39.27 4.43
C GLU A 66 11.71 38.72 3.46
N THR A 67 11.03 39.66 2.83
CA THR A 67 10.15 39.55 1.68
C THR A 67 10.43 38.30 0.85
N GLY A 68 9.36 37.53 0.59
CA GLY A 68 9.38 36.29 -0.16
C GLY A 68 10.24 36.40 -1.42
N MET A 69 11.41 35.77 -1.37
CA MET A 69 12.30 35.65 -2.52
C MET A 69 11.57 34.81 -3.58
N GLN A 70 11.23 35.43 -4.69
CA GLN A 70 10.50 34.78 -5.78
C GLN A 70 11.36 33.64 -6.33
N LYS A 71 10.89 32.40 -6.19
CA LYS A 71 11.56 31.23 -6.76
C LYS A 71 11.42 31.25 -8.28
N LEU A 72 12.46 30.83 -8.98
CA LEU A 72 12.51 30.77 -10.43
C LEU A 72 12.31 29.32 -10.91
N PRO A 73 11.58 29.06 -11.99
CA PRO A 73 11.47 27.71 -12.52
C PRO A 73 12.78 27.27 -13.18
N CYS A 74 13.20 26.03 -12.94
CA CYS A 74 14.30 25.41 -13.66
C CYS A 74 13.97 25.28 -15.15
N HIS A 75 14.92 25.64 -16.03
CA HIS A 75 14.73 25.60 -17.48
C HIS A 75 14.40 24.18 -18.01
N ASP A 76 15.03 23.14 -17.46
CA ASP A 76 14.83 21.76 -17.96
C ASP A 76 13.54 21.09 -17.49
N CYS A 77 13.10 21.37 -16.26
CA CYS A 77 12.10 20.53 -15.58
C CYS A 77 11.02 21.30 -14.82
N GLY A 78 11.04 22.64 -14.89
CA GLY A 78 10.04 23.51 -14.27
C GLY A 78 10.07 23.58 -12.73
N ALA A 79 10.94 22.83 -12.05
CA ALA A 79 11.01 22.86 -10.59
C ALA A 79 11.45 24.24 -10.08
N LEU A 80 10.76 24.77 -9.06
CA LEU A 80 11.07 26.07 -8.48
C LEU A 80 12.37 26.02 -7.67
N ILE A 81 13.38 26.75 -8.12
CA ILE A 81 14.70 26.90 -7.51
C ILE A 81 14.92 28.30 -6.95
N LEU A 82 15.84 28.41 -6.00
CA LEU A 82 16.22 29.72 -5.47
C LEU A 82 16.97 30.52 -6.54
N PRO A 83 16.82 31.86 -6.58
CA PRO A 83 17.58 32.72 -7.50
C PRO A 83 19.09 32.50 -7.44
N ILE A 84 19.67 32.33 -6.25
CA ILE A 84 21.11 32.02 -6.08
C ILE A 84 21.50 30.69 -6.72
N THR A 85 20.60 29.70 -6.67
CA THR A 85 20.80 28.42 -7.36
C THR A 85 20.73 28.66 -8.86
N ALA A 86 19.72 29.37 -9.36
CA ALA A 86 19.58 29.69 -10.78
C ALA A 86 20.80 30.45 -11.32
N GLU A 87 21.34 31.41 -10.58
CA GLU A 87 22.52 32.18 -10.98
C GLU A 87 23.78 31.30 -11.04
N SER A 88 24.00 30.46 -10.03
CA SER A 88 25.18 29.58 -9.97
C SER A 88 25.12 28.36 -10.92
N THR A 89 23.94 27.98 -11.39
CA THR A 89 23.74 26.82 -12.28
C THR A 89 23.25 27.18 -13.68
N GLY A 90 23.10 28.46 -14.01
CA GLY A 90 22.59 28.90 -15.31
C GLY A 90 21.10 28.61 -15.52
N GLY A 91 20.30 28.62 -14.46
CA GLY A 91 18.85 28.42 -14.50
C GLY A 91 18.40 26.96 -14.37
N ILE A 92 19.30 26.04 -14.00
CA ILE A 92 19.00 24.59 -13.92
C ILE A 92 19.08 24.08 -12.48
N CYS A 93 18.16 23.24 -12.03
CA CYS A 93 18.24 22.70 -10.67
C CYS A 93 19.43 21.73 -10.52
N MET A 94 19.94 21.58 -9.29
CA MET A 94 21.07 20.68 -9.02
C MET A 94 20.82 19.24 -9.48
N ALA A 95 19.59 18.73 -9.38
CA ALA A 95 19.24 17.38 -9.82
C ALA A 95 19.28 17.21 -11.35
N CYS A 96 18.92 18.24 -12.13
CA CYS A 96 19.04 18.21 -13.59
C CYS A 96 20.49 18.44 -14.03
N LYS A 97 21.23 19.32 -13.33
CA LYS A 97 22.66 19.54 -13.57
C LYS A 97 23.49 18.28 -13.33
N GLN A 98 23.11 17.46 -12.33
CA GLN A 98 23.76 16.18 -12.02
C GLN A 98 23.24 15.00 -12.85
N GLY A 99 22.30 15.21 -13.78
CA GLY A 99 21.74 14.14 -14.60
C GLY A 99 20.78 13.19 -13.87
N ILE A 100 20.50 13.42 -12.59
CA ILE A 100 19.69 12.53 -11.75
C ILE A 100 18.27 12.41 -12.31
N ARG A 101 17.69 13.53 -12.73
CA ARG A 101 16.30 13.56 -13.22
C ARG A 101 16.15 12.84 -14.56
N GLN A 102 17.08 13.11 -15.49
CA GLN A 102 17.13 12.45 -16.79
C GLN A 102 17.42 10.95 -16.66
N ASN A 103 18.27 10.57 -15.70
CA ASN A 103 18.56 9.16 -15.42
C ASN A 103 17.34 8.44 -14.82
N LEU A 104 16.60 9.10 -13.94
CA LEU A 104 15.35 8.56 -13.39
C LEU A 104 14.29 8.38 -14.48
N GLU A 105 14.12 9.36 -15.36
CA GLU A 105 13.20 9.29 -16.49
C GLU A 105 13.60 8.18 -17.48
N ARG A 106 14.89 8.08 -17.83
CA ARG A 106 15.41 7.01 -18.68
C ARG A 106 15.23 5.64 -18.06
N SER A 107 15.48 5.51 -16.76
CA SER A 107 15.25 4.26 -16.01
C SER A 107 13.78 3.89 -16.01
N ARG A 108 12.88 4.85 -15.74
CA ARG A 108 11.43 4.64 -15.77
C ARG A 108 10.95 4.21 -17.16
N ALA A 109 11.45 4.84 -18.22
CA ALA A 109 11.14 4.48 -19.60
C ALA A 109 11.68 3.10 -19.96
N TYR A 110 12.91 2.76 -19.53
CA TYR A 110 13.52 1.45 -19.72
C TYR A 110 12.71 0.34 -19.05
N TYR A 111 12.35 0.50 -17.78
CA TYR A 111 11.52 -0.47 -17.06
C TYR A 111 10.10 -0.55 -17.64
N LYS A 112 9.50 0.58 -18.05
CA LYS A 112 8.18 0.59 -18.69
C LYS A 112 8.18 -0.12 -20.05
N ALA A 113 9.23 0.02 -20.84
CA ALA A 113 9.36 -0.64 -22.14
C ALA A 113 9.62 -2.15 -22.02
N ARG A 114 10.17 -2.59 -20.88
CA ARG A 114 10.45 -3.99 -20.59
C ARG A 114 9.39 -4.67 -19.73
N ALA A 115 8.44 -3.91 -19.19
CA ALA A 115 7.30 -4.47 -18.50
C ALA A 115 6.46 -5.22 -19.54
N GLU A 116 6.49 -6.53 -19.46
CA GLU A 116 5.59 -7.38 -20.20
C GLU A 116 4.15 -7.04 -19.80
N TYR A 117 3.25 -7.00 -20.77
CA TYR A 117 1.85 -6.73 -20.48
C TYR A 117 1.24 -7.97 -19.81
N ASP A 118 0.83 -7.81 -18.56
CA ASP A 118 0.09 -8.84 -17.83
C ASP A 118 -1.40 -8.44 -17.76
N PRO A 119 -2.31 -9.25 -18.35
CA PRO A 119 -3.75 -9.05 -18.21
C PRO A 119 -4.21 -8.98 -16.74
N ALA A 120 -3.55 -9.70 -15.83
CA ALA A 120 -3.94 -9.75 -14.42
C ALA A 120 -3.67 -8.41 -13.72
N ASP A 121 -2.58 -7.75 -14.08
CA ASP A 121 -2.29 -6.37 -13.63
C ASP A 121 -3.34 -5.39 -14.10
N ALA A 122 -3.78 -5.55 -15.34
CA ALA A 122 -4.76 -4.64 -15.95
C ALA A 122 -6.13 -4.82 -15.28
N LEU A 123 -6.54 -6.07 -15.01
CA LEU A 123 -7.71 -6.40 -14.20
C LEU A 123 -7.59 -5.77 -12.80
N TRP A 124 -6.48 -6.02 -12.09
CA TRP A 124 -6.26 -5.48 -10.74
C TRP A 124 -6.35 -3.96 -10.70
N LYS A 125 -5.68 -3.26 -11.61
CA LYS A 125 -5.73 -1.79 -11.70
C LYS A 125 -7.15 -1.29 -11.92
N SER A 126 -7.91 -1.94 -12.81
CA SER A 126 -9.31 -1.57 -13.06
C SER A 126 -10.19 -1.75 -11.81
N LEU A 127 -9.99 -2.84 -11.05
CA LEU A 127 -10.72 -3.09 -9.81
C LEU A 127 -10.36 -2.09 -8.71
N VAL A 128 -9.07 -1.77 -8.56
CA VAL A 128 -8.60 -0.74 -7.62
C VAL A 128 -9.23 0.61 -7.94
N ASP A 129 -9.18 1.06 -9.19
CA ASP A 129 -9.74 2.35 -9.60
C ASP A 129 -11.25 2.42 -9.27
N ARG A 130 -12.01 1.36 -9.59
CA ARG A 130 -13.45 1.27 -9.26
C ARG A 130 -13.71 1.22 -7.75
N SER A 131 -12.87 0.54 -6.98
CA SER A 131 -13.01 0.46 -5.51
C SER A 131 -12.77 1.80 -4.81
N ILE A 132 -11.99 2.70 -5.41
CA ILE A 132 -11.77 4.05 -4.89
C ILE A 132 -13.04 4.88 -5.06
N GLU A 133 -13.73 4.74 -6.20
CA GLU A 133 -15.00 5.43 -6.48
C GLU A 133 -16.16 4.83 -5.68
N ASP A 134 -16.15 3.51 -5.47
CA ASP A 134 -17.17 2.76 -4.75
C ASP A 134 -16.57 1.84 -3.67
N PRO A 135 -16.30 2.36 -2.46
CA PRO A 135 -15.75 1.58 -1.35
C PRO A 135 -16.69 0.50 -0.81
N LEU A 136 -17.97 0.47 -1.23
CA LEU A 136 -18.91 -0.58 -0.86
C LEU A 136 -18.91 -1.73 -1.88
N LEU A 137 -18.12 -1.62 -2.96
CA LEU A 137 -17.98 -2.62 -4.02
C LEU A 137 -19.32 -3.03 -4.66
N THR A 138 -20.31 -2.13 -4.65
CA THR A 138 -21.65 -2.38 -5.19
C THR A 138 -21.67 -2.47 -6.72
N THR A 139 -20.72 -1.80 -7.36
CA THR A 139 -20.52 -1.79 -8.81
C THR A 139 -19.70 -2.98 -9.30
N LEU A 140 -19.07 -3.75 -8.40
CA LEU A 140 -18.36 -4.97 -8.74
C LEU A 140 -19.32 -6.16 -8.80
N SER A 141 -19.15 -7.01 -9.81
CA SER A 141 -19.79 -8.34 -9.83
C SER A 141 -19.28 -9.21 -8.69
N ASP A 142 -19.98 -10.30 -8.37
CA ASP A 142 -19.57 -11.23 -7.31
C ASP A 142 -18.15 -11.75 -7.52
N ALA A 143 -17.81 -12.16 -8.75
CA ALA A 143 -16.48 -12.65 -9.08
C ALA A 143 -15.39 -11.57 -8.95
N GLU A 144 -15.68 -10.34 -9.39
CA GLU A 144 -14.77 -9.20 -9.23
C GLU A 144 -14.53 -8.87 -7.75
N ARG A 145 -15.58 -8.88 -6.94
CA ARG A 145 -15.51 -8.64 -5.50
C ARG A 145 -14.72 -9.74 -4.79
N THR A 146 -14.97 -11.01 -5.10
CA THR A 146 -14.17 -12.15 -4.59
C THR A 146 -12.70 -11.98 -4.95
N TYR A 147 -12.37 -11.75 -6.22
CA TYR A 147 -11.00 -11.59 -6.67
C TYR A 147 -10.30 -10.39 -6.00
N PHE A 148 -10.96 -9.22 -6.01
CA PHE A 148 -10.43 -7.99 -5.43
C PHE A 148 -10.12 -8.11 -3.93
N THR A 149 -11.07 -8.64 -3.16
CA THR A 149 -10.96 -8.67 -1.69
C THR A 149 -9.90 -9.66 -1.21
N ILE A 150 -9.70 -10.77 -1.93
CA ILE A 150 -8.62 -11.72 -1.65
C ILE A 150 -7.26 -11.14 -2.06
N CYS A 151 -7.14 -10.51 -3.24
CA CYS A 151 -5.90 -9.82 -3.64
C CYS A 151 -5.52 -8.70 -2.66
N LEU A 152 -6.51 -7.97 -2.14
CA LEU A 152 -6.32 -6.95 -1.13
C LEU A 152 -5.88 -7.54 0.21
N LEU A 153 -6.50 -8.63 0.66
CA LEU A 153 -6.07 -9.34 1.86
C LEU A 153 -4.62 -9.80 1.74
N ASP A 154 -4.30 -10.53 0.67
CA ASP A 154 -2.97 -11.09 0.42
C ASP A 154 -1.91 -9.97 0.43
N GLY A 155 -2.20 -8.88 -0.27
CA GLY A 155 -1.35 -7.71 -0.32
C GLY A 155 -1.07 -7.06 1.04
N GLU A 156 -2.10 -6.83 1.85
CA GLU A 156 -1.94 -6.23 3.18
C GLU A 156 -1.13 -7.12 4.12
N VAL A 157 -1.38 -8.45 4.08
CA VAL A 157 -0.67 -9.41 4.93
C VAL A 157 0.79 -9.54 4.53
N TYR A 158 1.13 -9.51 3.24
CA TYR A 158 2.53 -9.51 2.78
C TYR A 158 3.25 -8.18 3.07
N ASN A 159 2.53 -7.06 3.15
CA ASN A 159 3.13 -5.76 3.41
C ASN A 159 3.33 -5.47 4.91
N GLY A 160 2.39 -5.88 5.75
CA GLY A 160 2.39 -5.52 7.17
C GLY A 160 1.60 -6.47 8.07
N GLY A 161 1.34 -7.69 7.62
CA GLY A 161 0.64 -8.71 8.38
C GLY A 161 -0.84 -8.43 8.59
N PHE A 162 -1.49 -9.29 9.38
CA PHE A 162 -2.90 -9.12 9.72
C PHE A 162 -3.18 -7.84 10.52
N ASP A 163 -2.21 -7.34 11.28
CA ASP A 163 -2.35 -6.05 11.98
C ASP A 163 -2.61 -4.91 10.99
N GLN A 164 -1.85 -4.85 9.89
CA GLN A 164 -2.05 -3.87 8.84
C GLN A 164 -3.40 -4.09 8.14
N PHE A 165 -3.74 -5.33 7.78
CA PHE A 165 -5.03 -5.64 7.15
C PHE A 165 -6.22 -5.14 7.96
N PHE A 166 -6.24 -5.38 9.29
CA PHE A 166 -7.36 -5.00 10.15
C PHE A 166 -7.38 -3.52 10.53
N SER A 167 -6.20 -2.89 10.71
CA SER A 167 -6.10 -1.47 11.05
C SER A 167 -6.38 -0.55 9.85
N ASN A 168 -6.18 -1.02 8.62
CA ASN A 168 -6.51 -0.26 7.42
C ASN A 168 -8.00 -0.32 7.07
N SER A 169 -8.37 0.43 6.02
CA SER A 169 -9.73 0.35 5.46
C SER A 169 -10.02 -1.05 4.92
N SER A 170 -9.01 -1.79 4.46
CA SER A 170 -9.10 -3.18 4.01
C SER A 170 -9.86 -4.10 4.98
N GLY A 171 -9.74 -3.85 6.29
CA GLY A 171 -10.42 -4.65 7.32
C GLY A 171 -11.95 -4.64 7.23
N SER A 172 -12.58 -3.67 6.53
CA SER A 172 -14.03 -3.71 6.27
C SER A 172 -14.42 -4.86 5.34
N TYR A 173 -13.52 -5.28 4.46
CA TYR A 173 -13.74 -6.37 3.51
C TYR A 173 -13.47 -7.76 4.09
N TYR A 174 -13.32 -7.89 5.41
CA TYR A 174 -13.10 -9.19 6.06
C TYR A 174 -14.13 -10.24 5.67
N ALA A 175 -15.42 -9.87 5.65
CA ALA A 175 -16.50 -10.81 5.34
C ALA A 175 -16.42 -11.29 3.88
N ASP A 176 -16.18 -10.37 2.94
CA ASP A 176 -16.02 -10.71 1.53
C ASP A 176 -14.76 -11.56 1.30
N ALA A 177 -13.63 -11.20 1.91
CA ALA A 177 -12.39 -11.97 1.81
C ALA A 177 -12.55 -13.38 2.40
N ALA A 178 -13.24 -13.52 3.54
CA ALA A 178 -13.51 -14.83 4.13
C ALA A 178 -14.42 -15.69 3.24
N SER A 179 -15.49 -15.11 2.68
CA SER A 179 -16.38 -15.79 1.74
C SER A 179 -15.64 -16.18 0.45
N GLY A 180 -14.79 -15.29 -0.06
CA GLY A 180 -13.99 -15.55 -1.24
C GLY A 180 -12.96 -16.66 -1.04
N LEU A 181 -12.24 -16.67 0.09
CA LEU A 181 -11.31 -17.76 0.41
C LEU A 181 -12.04 -19.12 0.50
N GLU A 182 -13.26 -19.13 1.03
CA GLU A 182 -14.12 -20.31 1.04
C GLU A 182 -14.49 -20.76 -0.38
N GLU A 183 -14.89 -19.82 -1.25
CA GLU A 183 -15.21 -20.07 -2.66
C GLU A 183 -14.02 -20.60 -3.48
N LEU A 184 -12.81 -20.11 -3.20
CA LEU A 184 -11.57 -20.57 -3.82
C LEU A 184 -11.08 -21.92 -3.25
N GLY A 185 -11.71 -22.42 -2.18
CA GLY A 185 -11.26 -23.61 -1.45
C GLY A 185 -9.91 -23.42 -0.75
N ALA A 186 -9.51 -22.18 -0.46
CA ALA A 186 -8.30 -21.82 0.27
C ALA A 186 -8.55 -21.91 1.79
N LEU A 187 -8.80 -23.13 2.26
CA LEU A 187 -9.31 -23.38 3.61
C LEU A 187 -8.26 -23.12 4.71
N ASN A 188 -6.97 -23.24 4.41
CA ASN A 188 -5.92 -22.91 5.39
C ASN A 188 -5.81 -21.40 5.56
N ALA A 189 -5.76 -20.64 4.48
CA ALA A 189 -5.80 -19.19 4.49
C ALA A 189 -7.05 -18.67 5.20
N LEU A 190 -8.23 -19.25 4.93
CA LEU A 190 -9.48 -18.92 5.62
C LEU A 190 -9.39 -19.14 7.12
N ARG A 191 -8.86 -20.31 7.54
CA ARG A 191 -8.67 -20.64 8.95
C ARG A 191 -7.72 -19.64 9.62
N ILE A 192 -6.62 -19.28 8.96
CA ILE A 192 -5.63 -18.33 9.49
C ILE A 192 -6.27 -16.94 9.64
N LEU A 193 -6.98 -16.44 8.62
CA LEU A 193 -7.71 -15.18 8.66
C LEU A 193 -8.72 -15.13 9.82
N ARG A 194 -9.53 -16.18 9.97
CA ARG A 194 -10.51 -16.29 11.07
C ARG A 194 -9.83 -16.31 12.43
N LYS A 195 -8.73 -17.05 12.59
CA LYS A 195 -7.93 -17.06 13.82
C LYS A 195 -7.32 -15.70 14.13
N ALA A 196 -6.84 -14.96 13.12
CA ALA A 196 -6.30 -13.62 13.30
C ALA A 196 -7.40 -12.64 13.77
N ALA A 197 -8.58 -12.70 13.15
CA ALA A 197 -9.75 -11.93 13.58
C ALA A 197 -10.17 -12.28 15.01
N GLU A 198 -10.32 -13.57 15.35
CA GLU A 198 -10.64 -14.00 16.72
C GLU A 198 -9.59 -13.52 17.73
N THR A 199 -8.33 -13.60 17.34
CA THR A 199 -7.19 -13.18 18.16
C THR A 199 -7.24 -11.68 18.48
N ILE A 200 -7.79 -10.85 17.59
CA ILE A 200 -7.89 -9.40 17.76
C ILE A 200 -9.22 -8.99 18.40
N PHE A 201 -10.33 -9.55 17.93
CA PHE A 201 -11.68 -9.09 18.23
C PHE A 201 -12.44 -9.98 19.22
N GLY A 202 -11.86 -11.11 19.65
CA GLY A 202 -12.39 -11.90 20.76
C GLY A 202 -13.55 -12.85 20.40
N GLY A 203 -13.70 -13.20 19.12
CA GLY A 203 -14.69 -14.16 18.62
C GLY A 203 -15.81 -13.55 17.77
N ASP A 204 -16.02 -12.23 17.88
CA ASP A 204 -16.91 -11.49 16.99
C ASP A 204 -16.23 -11.22 15.64
N ALA A 205 -17.04 -11.07 14.59
CA ALA A 205 -16.54 -10.58 13.31
C ALA A 205 -15.95 -9.16 13.49
N PRO A 206 -14.83 -8.83 12.81
CA PRO A 206 -14.28 -7.48 12.79
C PRO A 206 -15.37 -6.45 12.44
N PRO A 207 -15.56 -5.40 13.26
CA PRO A 207 -16.51 -4.33 12.95
C PRO A 207 -16.23 -3.69 11.60
N GLN A 208 -17.28 -3.26 10.89
CA GLN A 208 -17.14 -2.54 9.61
C GLN A 208 -16.52 -1.15 9.79
N ASP A 209 -16.84 -0.47 10.89
CA ASP A 209 -16.29 0.85 11.20
C ASP A 209 -14.82 0.77 11.66
N ARG A 210 -13.98 1.58 11.00
CA ARG A 210 -12.54 1.58 11.24
C ARG A 210 -12.17 2.08 12.63
N VAL A 211 -12.88 3.09 13.14
CA VAL A 211 -12.59 3.66 14.47
C VAL A 211 -12.87 2.60 15.55
N THR A 212 -13.98 1.88 15.40
CA THR A 212 -14.34 0.77 16.28
C THR A 212 -13.30 -0.34 16.25
N ARG A 213 -12.80 -0.73 15.06
CA ARG A 213 -11.69 -1.71 14.96
C ARG A 213 -10.44 -1.23 15.70
N TRP A 214 -10.04 0.01 15.48
CA TRP A 214 -8.87 0.61 16.14
C TRP A 214 -8.98 0.60 17.66
N ASP A 215 -10.14 0.95 18.20
CA ASP A 215 -10.37 0.95 19.64
C ASP A 215 -10.30 -0.47 20.23
N MET A 216 -10.82 -1.47 19.50
CA MET A 216 -10.70 -2.87 19.92
C MET A 216 -9.24 -3.35 19.89
N MET A 217 -8.50 -3.01 18.84
CA MET A 217 -7.07 -3.34 18.69
C MET A 217 -6.23 -2.72 19.82
N LYS A 218 -6.41 -1.43 20.12
CA LYS A 218 -5.71 -0.76 21.25
C LYS A 218 -6.03 -1.38 22.60
N ARG A 219 -7.30 -1.74 22.85
CA ARG A 219 -7.70 -2.40 24.10
C ARG A 219 -7.10 -3.80 24.25
N ARG A 220 -6.64 -4.42 23.17
CA ARG A 220 -6.01 -5.75 23.19
C ARG A 220 -4.56 -5.69 23.63
N GLU A 221 -3.81 -4.67 23.22
CA GLU A 221 -2.39 -4.47 23.60
C GLU A 221 -2.19 -4.58 25.12
N GLY A 222 -3.15 -4.13 25.93
CA GLY A 222 -3.10 -4.22 27.39
C GLY A 222 -3.64 -5.51 28.03
N ARG A 223 -4.18 -6.48 27.27
CA ARG A 223 -4.95 -7.63 27.83
C ARG A 223 -4.30 -9.01 27.71
N ARG A 224 -3.34 -9.23 26.81
CA ARG A 224 -2.63 -10.51 26.69
C ARG A 224 -1.13 -10.31 26.91
N PRO A 225 -0.38 -11.32 27.40
CA PRO A 225 1.04 -11.19 27.69
C PRO A 225 1.91 -10.89 26.47
N ASN A 226 1.49 -11.32 25.27
CA ASN A 226 2.13 -10.95 24.01
C ASN A 226 1.19 -11.15 22.81
N PRO A 227 0.22 -10.22 22.60
CA PRO A 227 -0.74 -10.30 21.52
C PRO A 227 -0.07 -10.25 20.13
N GLU A 228 1.01 -9.48 19.99
CA GLU A 228 1.81 -9.36 18.77
C GLU A 228 2.41 -10.71 18.37
N SER A 229 3.02 -11.44 19.31
CA SER A 229 3.64 -12.73 19.00
C SER A 229 2.67 -13.78 18.43
N TYR A 230 1.39 -13.75 18.80
CA TYR A 230 0.39 -14.65 18.21
C TYR A 230 0.02 -14.25 16.78
N LEU A 231 -0.08 -12.94 16.50
CA LEU A 231 -0.31 -12.47 15.14
C LEU A 231 0.91 -12.75 14.26
N ASP A 232 2.12 -12.49 14.75
CA ASP A 232 3.37 -12.81 14.04
C ASP A 232 3.45 -14.29 13.64
N ALA A 233 2.95 -15.19 14.49
CA ALA A 233 2.91 -16.61 14.19
C ALA A 233 1.92 -16.94 13.06
N LEU A 234 0.76 -16.29 13.06
CA LEU A 234 -0.25 -16.44 12.02
C LEU A 234 0.19 -15.82 10.69
N ASP A 235 0.86 -14.66 10.73
CA ASP A 235 1.47 -14.01 9.56
C ASP A 235 2.49 -14.96 8.92
N LYS A 236 3.40 -15.53 9.72
CA LYS A 236 4.39 -16.51 9.25
C LYS A 236 3.75 -17.76 8.67
N GLU A 237 2.67 -18.24 9.27
CA GLU A 237 1.90 -19.38 8.78
C GLU A 237 1.23 -19.06 7.43
N TYR A 238 0.68 -17.85 7.28
CA TYR A 238 0.09 -17.37 6.03
C TYR A 238 1.14 -17.25 4.91
N TRP A 239 2.33 -16.72 5.22
CA TRP A 239 3.43 -16.58 4.26
C TRP A 239 4.03 -17.91 3.78
N GLN A 240 3.74 -19.03 4.45
CA GLN A 240 4.07 -20.34 3.89
C GLN A 240 3.22 -20.71 2.67
N ASP A 241 2.17 -19.92 2.39
CA ASP A 241 1.27 -20.09 1.25
C ASP A 241 0.72 -21.53 1.12
N PRO A 242 0.11 -22.09 2.19
CA PRO A 242 -0.26 -23.52 2.24
C PRO A 242 -1.34 -23.93 1.23
N ASP A 243 -2.03 -22.96 0.63
CA ASP A 243 -3.09 -23.19 -0.35
C ASP A 243 -2.66 -22.84 -1.79
N ASP A 244 -1.43 -22.35 -2.01
CA ASP A 244 -0.98 -21.76 -3.29
C ASP A 244 -1.98 -20.70 -3.80
N LEU A 245 -2.22 -19.68 -2.98
CA LEU A 245 -3.31 -18.73 -3.18
C LEU A 245 -3.22 -18.00 -4.54
N GLY A 246 -2.00 -17.71 -5.00
CA GLY A 246 -1.76 -17.12 -6.31
C GLY A 246 -2.27 -17.99 -7.47
N ASP A 247 -2.02 -19.30 -7.41
CA ASP A 247 -2.47 -20.23 -8.45
C ASP A 247 -3.99 -20.40 -8.42
N ARG A 248 -4.59 -20.40 -7.23
CA ARG A 248 -6.05 -20.42 -7.07
C ARG A 248 -6.72 -19.17 -7.60
N LEU A 249 -6.15 -17.99 -7.34
CA LEU A 249 -6.65 -16.71 -7.88
C LEU A 249 -6.55 -16.68 -9.41
N GLN A 250 -5.45 -17.18 -9.97
CA GLN A 250 -5.29 -17.28 -11.42
C GLN A 250 -6.36 -18.21 -12.02
N ALA A 251 -6.50 -19.42 -11.48
CA ALA A 251 -7.50 -20.37 -11.93
C ALA A 251 -8.94 -19.83 -11.77
N TYR A 252 -9.18 -19.06 -10.70
CA TYR A 252 -10.46 -18.38 -10.47
C TYR A 252 -10.75 -17.35 -11.57
N ALA A 253 -9.79 -16.47 -11.86
CA ALA A 253 -9.92 -15.42 -12.88
C ALA A 253 -10.12 -16.00 -14.28
N ASP A 254 -9.42 -17.09 -14.61
CA ASP A 254 -9.59 -17.80 -15.88
C ASP A 254 -10.98 -18.45 -15.97
N ARG A 255 -11.40 -19.18 -14.93
CA ARG A 255 -12.69 -19.88 -14.90
C ARG A 255 -13.90 -18.93 -14.96
N THR A 256 -13.79 -17.77 -14.33
CA THR A 256 -14.86 -16.76 -14.29
C THR A 256 -14.83 -15.81 -15.49
N GLY A 257 -13.80 -15.90 -16.34
CA GLY A 257 -13.63 -15.04 -17.50
C GLY A 257 -13.25 -13.60 -17.14
N LEU A 258 -12.88 -13.30 -15.89
CA LEU A 258 -12.50 -11.96 -15.44
C LEU A 258 -11.32 -11.38 -16.23
N ILE A 259 -10.45 -12.26 -16.70
CA ILE A 259 -9.22 -11.90 -17.38
C ILE A 259 -9.42 -11.66 -18.88
N GLU A 260 -10.51 -12.15 -19.47
CA GLU A 260 -10.77 -12.09 -20.92
C GLU A 260 -10.82 -10.66 -21.50
N PRO A 261 -11.49 -9.68 -20.85
CA PRO A 261 -11.52 -8.30 -21.35
C PRO A 261 -10.14 -7.63 -21.39
N PHE A 262 -9.16 -8.20 -20.70
CA PHE A 262 -7.81 -7.67 -20.56
C PHE A 262 -6.79 -8.47 -21.38
N LYS A 263 -7.18 -9.52 -22.12
CA LYS A 263 -6.27 -10.18 -23.07
C LYS A 263 -6.11 -9.30 -24.31
N ARG A 264 -4.86 -9.20 -24.83
CA ARG A 264 -4.52 -8.45 -26.05
C ARG A 264 -4.25 -9.39 -27.22
#